data_AF-A0AAN4YHU6-F1
#
_entry.id   AF-A0AAN4YHU6-F1
#
_cell.length_a   1.000
_cell.length_b   1.000
_cell.length_c   1.000
_cell.angle_alpha   90.00
_cell.angle_beta   90.00
_cell.angle_gamma   90.00
#
_symmetry.space_group_name_H-M   'P 1'
#
loop_
_entity.id
_entity.type
_entity.pdbx_description
1 polymer ?
#
loop_
_entity_poly.entity_id
_entity_poly.type
_entity_poly.pdbx_seq_one_letter_code
_entity_poly.pdbx_strand_id
1 'polypeptide(L)'
;MAFGPSLRSLLPEFPPGDWNDGLIVKDKSTGKPYFARAVRNTFPSVKNQWHEYSVDYSDIKVGKRLQTGIYEAQCPGFDTVVVAKFARFHWEIRYMESETTAYEWIKDHDIGPRFLGHLQPDGPGIGFLMERISNARHAVLDDLEACWDTLSRLHALGIRHGDTSRFNFLLTDSWAVLIDYDTAQKCDDHNVLCEELDGLAESLASTSNRGGGGLL
;
A
#
# COMPACT_ATOMS: atom_id res chain seq x y z
N MET A 1 11.80 -5.05 7.86
CA MET A 1 11.93 -6.50 7.57
C MET A 1 11.26 -7.29 8.68
N ALA A 2 10.29 -8.17 8.34
CA ALA A 2 9.54 -8.98 9.30
C ALA A 2 10.28 -10.25 9.78
N PHE A 3 11.40 -10.58 9.14
CA PHE A 3 12.32 -11.63 9.57
C PHE A 3 13.71 -10.99 9.63
N GLY A 4 14.25 -10.83 10.84
CA GLY A 4 15.57 -10.23 11.03
C GLY A 4 16.67 -11.05 10.37
N PRO A 5 17.93 -10.54 10.36
CA PRO A 5 19.10 -11.25 9.83
C PRO A 5 19.29 -12.67 10.39
N SER A 6 18.65 -12.99 11.52
CA SER A 6 18.62 -14.30 12.18
C SER A 6 18.01 -15.43 11.33
N LEU A 7 17.03 -15.15 10.45
CA LEU A 7 16.45 -16.22 9.64
C LEU A 7 17.46 -16.73 8.61
N ARG A 8 18.21 -15.84 7.97
CA ARG A 8 19.17 -16.22 6.91
C ARG A 8 20.25 -17.19 7.40
N SER A 9 20.74 -17.01 8.62
CA SER A 9 21.71 -17.94 9.25
C SER A 9 21.14 -19.31 9.56
N LEU A 10 19.81 -19.46 9.56
CA LEU A 10 19.12 -20.74 9.80
C LEU A 10 18.69 -21.42 8.50
N LEU A 11 18.80 -20.76 7.35
CA LEU A 11 18.42 -21.33 6.06
C LEU A 11 19.57 -22.22 5.52
N PRO A 12 19.24 -23.32 4.82
CA PRO A 12 20.23 -24.07 4.05
C PRO A 12 20.79 -23.24 2.90
N GLU A 13 21.89 -23.70 2.29
CA GLU A 13 22.42 -23.08 1.08
C GLU A 13 21.34 -23.01 0.00
N PHE A 14 21.26 -21.86 -0.67
CA PHE A 14 20.26 -21.60 -1.68
C PHE A 14 20.63 -22.38 -2.95
N PRO A 15 19.72 -23.14 -3.55
CA PRO A 15 20.01 -23.87 -4.77
C PRO A 15 20.37 -22.91 -5.90
N PRO A 16 21.27 -23.31 -6.82
CA PRO A 16 21.59 -22.49 -7.99
C PRO A 16 20.41 -22.43 -8.96
N GLY A 17 20.48 -21.51 -9.91
CA GLY A 17 19.49 -21.34 -10.97
C GLY A 17 18.44 -20.29 -10.67
N ASP A 18 17.49 -20.15 -11.60
CA ASP A 18 16.44 -19.14 -11.56
C ASP A 18 15.17 -19.70 -10.91
N TRP A 19 14.96 -19.41 -9.63
CA TRP A 19 13.78 -19.82 -8.87
C TRP A 19 13.27 -18.66 -8.02
N ASN A 20 11.97 -18.64 -7.78
CA ASN A 20 11.30 -17.64 -6.95
C ASN A 20 10.32 -18.27 -5.94
N ASP A 21 10.20 -19.59 -5.92
CA ASP A 21 9.43 -20.35 -4.93
C ASP A 21 10.27 -21.53 -4.41
N GLY A 22 10.55 -21.51 -3.10
CA GLY A 22 11.34 -22.52 -2.42
C GLY A 22 10.59 -23.13 -1.24
N LEU A 23 10.62 -24.47 -1.12
CA LEU A 23 10.11 -25.20 0.04
C LEU A 23 11.29 -25.74 0.86
N ILE A 24 11.39 -25.29 2.11
CA ILE A 24 12.38 -25.78 3.06
C ILE A 24 11.72 -26.77 4.01
N VAL A 25 12.32 -27.94 4.16
CA VAL A 25 11.85 -29.02 5.03
C VAL A 25 12.96 -29.42 5.99
N LYS A 26 12.59 -29.85 7.20
CA LYS A 26 13.51 -30.43 8.16
C LYS A 26 13.77 -31.90 7.82
N ASP A 27 15.03 -32.26 7.59
CA ASP A 27 15.45 -33.65 7.43
C ASP A 27 15.23 -34.42 8.75
N LYS A 28 14.52 -35.54 8.69
CA LYS A 28 14.19 -36.36 9.88
C LYS A 28 15.42 -37.10 10.45
N SER A 29 16.42 -37.38 9.62
CA SER A 29 17.62 -38.12 10.00
C SER A 29 18.70 -37.21 10.57
N THR A 30 18.95 -36.06 9.93
CA THR A 30 20.01 -35.12 10.35
C THR A 30 19.49 -33.98 11.22
N GLY A 31 18.16 -33.76 11.24
CA GLY A 31 17.54 -32.63 11.93
C GLY A 31 17.80 -31.27 11.27
N LYS A 32 18.55 -31.22 10.16
CA LYS A 32 18.93 -29.98 9.46
C LYS A 32 17.88 -29.59 8.41
N PRO A 33 17.68 -28.29 8.15
CA PRO A 33 16.83 -27.86 7.05
C PRO A 33 17.51 -28.11 5.70
N TYR A 34 16.73 -28.43 4.67
CA TYR A 34 17.18 -28.51 3.27
C TYR A 34 16.07 -28.02 2.32
N PHE A 35 16.44 -27.63 1.10
CA PHE A 35 15.47 -27.32 0.05
C PHE A 35 14.90 -28.61 -0.54
N ALA A 36 13.62 -28.88 -0.28
CA ALA A 36 12.91 -30.01 -0.88
C ALA A 36 12.39 -29.69 -2.29
N ARG A 37 12.19 -28.40 -2.59
CA ARG A 37 11.75 -27.90 -3.89
C ARG A 37 12.28 -26.49 -4.10
N ALA A 38 12.73 -26.20 -5.31
CA ALA A 38 12.99 -24.87 -5.81
C ALA A 38 12.48 -24.82 -7.26
N VAL A 39 11.51 -23.95 -7.52
CA VAL A 39 10.89 -23.82 -8.85
C VAL A 39 10.69 -22.37 -9.20
N ARG A 40 10.55 -22.13 -10.50
CA ARG A 40 10.08 -20.87 -11.04
C ARG A 40 8.56 -20.92 -11.17
N ASN A 41 7.88 -20.03 -10.47
CA ASN A 41 6.44 -19.82 -10.54
C ASN A 41 6.11 -18.45 -11.11
N THR A 42 4.92 -18.32 -11.69
CA THR A 42 4.35 -17.03 -12.09
C THR A 42 3.49 -16.52 -10.96
N PHE A 43 3.94 -15.48 -10.27
CA PHE A 43 3.14 -14.81 -9.25
C PHE A 43 2.24 -13.73 -9.86
N PRO A 44 1.06 -13.46 -9.28
CA PRO A 44 0.27 -12.30 -9.64
C PRO A 44 1.10 -11.03 -9.42
N SER A 45 0.80 -10.02 -10.22
CA SER A 45 1.48 -8.72 -10.18
C SER A 45 0.49 -7.62 -10.43
N VAL A 46 0.85 -6.41 -10.01
CA VAL A 46 0.14 -5.20 -10.42
C VAL A 46 0.27 -5.06 -11.94
N LYS A 47 -0.86 -5.05 -12.65
CA LYS A 47 -0.98 -4.96 -14.10
C LYS A 47 -1.09 -3.52 -14.55
N ASN A 48 -1.78 -2.66 -13.79
CA ASN A 48 -1.90 -1.26 -14.13
C ASN A 48 -0.60 -0.48 -13.86
N GLN A 49 0.33 -0.53 -14.82
CA GLN A 49 1.63 0.14 -14.77
C GLN A 49 1.58 1.50 -15.50
N TRP A 50 0.68 2.40 -15.10
CA TRP A 50 0.38 3.65 -15.82
C TRP A 50 1.46 4.74 -15.68
N HIS A 51 2.11 4.84 -14.52
CA HIS A 51 3.19 5.81 -14.28
C HIS A 51 4.51 5.45 -14.99
N GLU A 52 5.17 6.43 -15.62
CA GLU A 52 6.39 6.20 -16.42
C GLU A 52 7.61 5.80 -15.59
N TYR A 53 7.73 6.33 -14.37
CA TYR A 53 8.81 5.96 -13.46
C TYR A 53 8.53 4.61 -12.78
N SER A 54 9.52 3.72 -12.83
CA SER A 54 9.59 2.49 -12.05
C SER A 54 10.99 2.32 -11.45
N VAL A 55 11.08 1.60 -10.34
CA VAL A 55 12.35 1.31 -9.66
C VAL A 55 12.39 -0.11 -9.14
N ASP A 56 13.57 -0.73 -9.16
CA ASP A 56 13.77 -2.04 -8.54
C ASP A 56 13.72 -1.91 -7.01
N TYR A 57 13.05 -2.85 -6.34
CA TYR A 57 13.01 -2.90 -4.88
C TYR A 57 14.42 -2.97 -4.25
N SER A 58 15.37 -3.60 -4.94
CA SER A 58 16.77 -3.72 -4.52
C SER A 58 17.53 -2.40 -4.59
N ASP A 59 17.06 -1.45 -5.40
CA ASP A 59 17.67 -0.14 -5.58
C ASP A 59 17.17 0.90 -4.56
N ILE A 60 16.11 0.59 -3.82
CA ILE A 60 15.61 1.47 -2.75
C ILE A 60 16.19 1.09 -1.39
N LYS A 61 16.44 2.11 -0.56
CA LYS A 61 16.84 1.91 0.83
C LYS A 61 15.62 2.07 1.72
N VAL A 62 15.07 0.94 2.16
CA VAL A 62 13.94 0.89 3.10
C VAL A 62 14.37 1.44 4.47
N GLY A 63 13.60 2.42 4.96
CA GLY A 63 13.77 3.08 6.24
C GLY A 63 12.76 2.65 7.28
N LYS A 64 12.13 3.62 7.95
CA LYS A 64 11.17 3.40 9.04
C LYS A 64 9.93 2.66 8.52
N ARG A 65 9.47 1.65 9.26
CA ARG A 65 8.16 1.03 9.03
C ARG A 65 7.07 1.97 9.52
N LEU A 66 6.14 2.34 8.63
CA LEU A 66 4.95 3.12 8.97
C LEU A 66 3.82 2.18 9.37
N GLN A 67 3.57 1.17 8.53
CA GLN A 67 2.61 0.09 8.77
C GLN A 67 3.14 -1.19 8.13
N THR A 68 2.50 -2.31 8.42
CA THR A 68 2.73 -3.55 7.69
C THR A 68 2.59 -3.33 6.19
N GLY A 69 3.65 -3.60 5.41
CA GLY A 69 3.67 -3.39 3.96
C GLY A 69 3.94 -1.94 3.51
N ILE A 70 4.10 -1.00 4.45
CA ILE A 70 4.27 0.44 4.18
C ILE A 70 5.50 0.97 4.92
N TYR A 71 6.44 1.52 4.18
CA TYR A 71 7.73 1.96 4.72
C TYR A 71 8.14 3.31 4.15
N GLU A 72 8.83 4.12 4.95
CA GLU A 72 9.66 5.19 4.40
C GLU A 72 10.79 4.58 3.57
N ALA A 73 11.18 5.23 2.48
CA ALA A 73 12.27 4.78 1.62
C ALA A 73 13.07 5.96 1.07
N GLN A 74 14.37 5.75 0.86
CA GLN A 74 15.21 6.60 0.01
C GLN A 74 15.32 5.91 -1.35
N CYS A 75 15.08 6.66 -2.42
CA CYS A 75 15.01 6.14 -3.78
C CYS A 75 15.88 7.00 -4.70
N PRO A 76 16.67 6.42 -5.63
CA PRO A 76 17.59 7.19 -6.49
C PRO A 76 16.91 8.29 -7.32
N GLY A 77 15.62 8.17 -7.63
CA GLY A 77 14.87 9.17 -8.39
C GLY A 77 14.36 10.36 -7.58
N PHE A 78 14.56 10.38 -6.25
CA PHE A 78 13.98 11.39 -5.37
C PHE A 78 14.97 11.85 -4.29
N ASP A 79 15.16 13.16 -4.17
CA ASP A 79 16.00 13.77 -3.13
C ASP A 79 15.36 13.75 -1.74
N THR A 80 14.05 13.47 -1.67
CA THR A 80 13.27 13.42 -0.44
C THR A 80 12.91 11.99 -0.05
N VAL A 81 12.62 11.78 1.23
CA VAL A 81 12.03 10.52 1.71
C VAL A 81 10.67 10.32 1.06
N VAL A 82 10.46 9.13 0.47
CA VAL A 82 9.18 8.70 -0.12
C VAL A 82 8.57 7.59 0.73
N VAL A 83 7.32 7.21 0.43
CA VAL A 83 6.68 6.03 1.01
C VAL A 83 6.63 4.92 -0.03
N ALA A 84 7.15 3.74 0.32
CA ALA A 84 6.99 2.51 -0.44
C ALA A 84 5.83 1.69 0.16
N LYS A 85 4.81 1.39 -0.64
CA LYS A 85 3.70 0.49 -0.31
C LYS A 85 3.75 -0.70 -1.26
N PHE A 86 3.79 -1.92 -0.73
CA PHE A 86 3.91 -3.12 -1.56
C PHE A 86 3.28 -4.36 -0.92
N ALA A 87 2.84 -5.27 -1.80
CA ALA A 87 2.40 -6.60 -1.45
C ALA A 87 3.59 -7.45 -0.97
N ARG A 88 3.45 -8.01 0.23
CA ARG A 88 4.35 -9.03 0.80
C ARG A 88 3.94 -10.43 0.36
N PHE A 89 2.66 -10.60 0.05
CA PHE A 89 2.08 -11.87 -0.34
C PHE A 89 1.28 -11.75 -1.64
N HIS A 90 1.22 -12.84 -2.40
CA HIS A 90 0.56 -12.86 -3.70
C HIS A 90 -0.95 -12.50 -3.64
N TRP A 91 -1.63 -12.76 -2.53
CA TRP A 91 -3.05 -12.40 -2.35
C TRP A 91 -3.27 -10.90 -2.09
N GLU A 92 -2.24 -10.16 -1.67
CA GLU A 92 -2.32 -8.71 -1.45
C GLU A 92 -2.25 -7.92 -2.76
N ILE A 93 -1.76 -8.54 -3.85
CA ILE A 93 -1.60 -7.89 -5.16
C ILE A 93 -2.90 -7.31 -5.68
N ARG A 94 -4.06 -7.95 -5.42
CA ARG A 94 -5.36 -7.41 -5.86
C ARG A 94 -5.67 -6.05 -5.23
N TYR A 95 -5.24 -5.83 -3.98
CA TYR A 95 -5.45 -4.56 -3.28
C TYR A 95 -4.51 -3.49 -3.84
N MET A 96 -3.26 -3.87 -4.14
CA MET A 96 -2.31 -2.98 -4.82
C MET A 96 -2.79 -2.60 -6.23
N GLU A 97 -3.42 -3.53 -6.96
CA GLU A 97 -4.01 -3.25 -8.28
C GLU A 97 -5.13 -2.21 -8.18
N SER A 98 -6.08 -2.41 -7.26
CA SER A 98 -7.19 -1.48 -7.03
C SER A 98 -6.67 -0.09 -6.66
N GLU A 99 -5.75 -0.01 -5.70
CA GLU A 99 -5.23 1.25 -5.21
C GLU A 99 -4.37 1.97 -6.27
N THR A 100 -3.53 1.24 -7.01
CA THR A 100 -2.75 1.80 -8.13
C THR A 100 -3.66 2.40 -9.19
N THR A 101 -4.78 1.74 -9.47
CA THR A 101 -5.78 2.22 -10.44
C THR A 101 -6.54 3.43 -9.89
N ALA A 102 -6.86 3.45 -8.60
CA ALA A 102 -7.48 4.61 -7.97
C ALA A 102 -6.56 5.84 -7.99
N TYR A 103 -5.25 5.66 -7.76
CA TYR A 103 -4.26 6.74 -7.90
C TYR A 103 -4.18 7.30 -9.32
N GLU A 104 -4.42 6.47 -10.35
CA GLU A 104 -4.54 6.97 -11.73
C GLU A 104 -5.77 7.89 -11.88
N TRP A 105 -6.90 7.52 -11.28
CA TRP A 105 -8.15 8.30 -11.37
C TRP A 105 -8.07 9.66 -10.67
N ILE A 106 -7.32 9.75 -9.58
CA ILE A 106 -7.17 10.98 -8.79
C ILE A 106 -5.90 11.77 -9.14
N LYS A 107 -5.18 11.36 -10.18
CA LYS A 107 -3.98 12.04 -10.65
C LYS A 107 -4.31 13.52 -10.93
N ASP A 108 -3.48 14.42 -10.40
CA ASP A 108 -3.60 15.87 -10.57
C ASP A 108 -4.86 16.50 -9.93
N HIS A 109 -5.53 15.81 -9.00
CA HIS A 109 -6.72 16.31 -8.31
C HIS A 109 -6.50 16.77 -6.85
N ASP A 110 -5.29 16.66 -6.29
CA ASP A 110 -4.93 17.06 -4.92
C ASP A 110 -5.87 16.49 -3.83
N ILE A 111 -6.25 15.22 -3.96
CA ILE A 111 -7.12 14.50 -3.00
C ILE A 111 -6.30 13.58 -2.08
N GLY A 112 -5.30 12.91 -2.67
CA GLY A 112 -4.40 11.98 -1.99
C GLY A 112 -2.93 12.32 -2.22
N PRO A 113 -1.99 11.55 -1.62
CA PRO A 113 -0.57 11.68 -1.88
C PRO A 113 -0.25 11.52 -3.37
N ARG A 114 0.77 12.21 -3.87
CA ARG A 114 1.19 12.00 -5.26
C ARG A 114 1.74 10.58 -5.44
N PHE A 115 1.27 9.89 -6.46
CA PHE A 115 1.88 8.66 -6.94
C PHE A 115 3.20 8.99 -7.63
N LEU A 116 4.30 8.36 -7.20
CA LEU A 116 5.66 8.69 -7.64
C LEU A 116 6.25 7.65 -8.59
N GLY A 117 5.72 6.44 -8.61
CA GLY A 117 6.10 5.41 -9.58
C GLY A 117 5.93 3.99 -9.06
N HIS A 118 6.21 3.03 -9.93
CA HIS A 118 6.00 1.62 -9.63
C HIS A 118 7.19 0.99 -8.93
N LEU A 119 6.91 0.04 -8.04
CA LEU A 119 7.91 -0.76 -7.35
C LEU A 119 7.90 -2.19 -7.92
N GLN A 120 9.03 -2.61 -8.47
CA GLN A 120 9.20 -3.89 -9.17
C GLN A 120 10.39 -4.64 -8.56
N PRO A 121 10.35 -5.97 -8.33
CA PRO A 121 11.53 -6.74 -7.97
C PRO A 121 11.90 -7.66 -9.14
N ASP A 122 12.99 -7.38 -9.84
CA ASP A 122 13.55 -8.16 -10.97
C ASP A 122 12.48 -8.94 -11.76
N GLY A 123 11.45 -8.21 -12.22
CA GLY A 123 10.19 -8.81 -12.62
C GLY A 123 8.94 -7.94 -12.39
N PRO A 124 7.75 -8.58 -12.26
CA PRO A 124 6.47 -7.88 -12.25
C PRO A 124 6.23 -6.97 -11.03
N GLY A 125 5.50 -5.86 -11.21
CA GLY A 125 5.22 -4.89 -10.14
C GLY A 125 4.52 -5.48 -8.91
N ILE A 126 5.03 -5.13 -7.73
CA ILE A 126 4.53 -5.57 -6.41
C ILE A 126 3.86 -4.45 -5.62
N GLY A 127 3.96 -3.22 -6.08
CA GLY A 127 3.47 -2.05 -5.37
C GLY A 127 3.95 -0.76 -6.03
N PHE A 128 4.03 0.30 -5.24
CA PHE A 128 4.34 1.64 -5.73
C PHE A 128 5.02 2.51 -4.67
N LEU A 129 5.56 3.62 -5.16
CA LEU A 129 6.07 4.74 -4.39
C LEU A 129 5.04 5.86 -4.40
N MET A 130 4.87 6.50 -3.25
CA MET A 130 4.02 7.69 -3.10
C MET A 130 4.70 8.74 -2.22
N GLU A 131 4.20 9.96 -2.31
CA GLU A 131 4.66 11.08 -1.51
C GLU A 131 4.54 10.81 0.00
N ARG A 132 5.53 11.28 0.75
CA ARG A 132 5.51 11.25 2.21
C ARG A 132 4.83 12.51 2.75
N ILE A 133 3.58 12.37 3.17
CA ILE A 133 2.85 13.46 3.85
C ILE A 133 3.43 13.67 5.25
N SER A 134 4.26 14.70 5.41
CA SER A 134 4.95 15.02 6.67
C SER A 134 4.10 15.92 7.57
N ASN A 135 4.33 15.87 8.88
CA ASN A 135 3.63 16.68 9.89
C ASN A 135 2.09 16.53 9.89
N ALA A 136 1.58 15.38 9.43
CA ALA A 136 0.16 15.09 9.47
C ALA A 136 -0.23 14.24 10.69
N ARG A 137 -1.48 14.38 11.11
CA ARG A 137 -2.15 13.51 12.10
C ARG A 137 -3.39 12.87 11.49
N HIS A 138 -3.86 11.77 12.06
CA HIS A 138 -5.16 11.23 11.68
C HIS A 138 -6.28 12.22 12.04
N ALA A 139 -7.36 12.16 11.26
CA ALA A 139 -8.55 12.97 11.49
C ALA A 139 -9.18 12.69 12.86
N VAL A 140 -9.81 13.72 13.41
CA VAL A 140 -10.76 13.63 14.51
C VAL A 140 -12.09 14.22 14.05
N LEU A 141 -13.14 14.09 14.87
CA LEU A 141 -14.46 14.62 14.54
C LEU A 141 -14.45 16.13 14.26
N ASP A 142 -13.59 16.89 14.95
CA ASP A 142 -13.46 18.34 14.75
C ASP A 142 -12.95 18.70 13.34
N ASP A 143 -12.35 17.75 12.62
CA ASP A 143 -11.87 17.93 11.24
C ASP A 143 -12.92 17.58 10.18
N LEU A 144 -14.18 17.38 10.57
CA LEU A 144 -15.25 16.92 9.69
C LEU A 144 -15.35 17.78 8.42
N GLU A 145 -15.26 19.11 8.53
CA GLU A 145 -15.36 20.01 7.39
C GLU A 145 -14.26 19.75 6.34
N ALA A 146 -13.01 19.62 6.78
CA ALA A 146 -11.88 19.36 5.88
C ALA A 146 -11.96 17.96 5.25
N CYS A 147 -12.38 16.95 6.02
CA CYS A 147 -12.58 15.59 5.52
C CYS A 147 -13.75 15.55 4.52
N TRP A 148 -14.82 16.28 4.80
CA TRP A 148 -16.00 16.39 3.95
C TRP A 148 -15.67 17.05 2.61
N ASP A 149 -14.89 18.14 2.60
CA ASP A 149 -14.46 18.79 1.37
C ASP A 149 -13.63 17.85 0.49
N THR A 150 -12.67 17.14 1.10
CA THR A 150 -11.79 16.19 0.41
C THR A 150 -12.58 15.02 -0.17
N LEU A 151 -13.51 14.45 0.60
CA LEU A 151 -14.37 13.35 0.15
C LEU A 151 -15.34 13.80 -0.95
N SER A 152 -15.91 15.00 -0.82
CA SER A 152 -16.80 15.59 -1.84
C SER A 152 -16.08 15.78 -3.17
N ARG A 153 -14.81 16.20 -3.15
CA ARG A 153 -13.97 16.30 -4.35
C ARG A 153 -13.71 14.94 -4.97
N LEU A 154 -13.54 13.88 -4.18
CA LEU A 154 -13.46 12.51 -4.69
C LEU A 154 -14.77 12.07 -5.37
N HIS A 155 -15.90 12.32 -4.72
CA HIS A 155 -17.23 11.98 -5.24
C HIS A 155 -17.56 12.72 -6.53
N ALA A 156 -17.10 13.97 -6.67
CA ALA A 156 -17.24 14.76 -7.89
C ALA A 156 -16.53 14.13 -9.11
N LEU A 157 -15.56 13.22 -8.89
CA LEU A 157 -14.90 12.43 -9.94
C LEU A 157 -15.63 11.11 -10.26
N GLY A 158 -16.80 10.88 -9.66
CA GLY A 158 -17.54 9.62 -9.75
C GLY A 158 -16.79 8.46 -9.10
N ILE A 159 -16.13 8.72 -7.96
CA ILE A 159 -15.36 7.71 -7.23
C ILE A 159 -15.91 7.60 -5.81
N ARG A 160 -16.24 6.38 -5.41
CA ARG A 160 -16.53 6.02 -4.02
C ARG A 160 -15.23 5.56 -3.35
N HIS A 161 -14.96 6.00 -2.11
CA HIS A 161 -13.77 5.56 -1.38
C HIS A 161 -13.91 4.13 -0.84
N GLY A 162 -15.05 3.80 -0.23
CA GLY A 162 -15.33 2.47 0.33
C GLY A 162 -14.95 2.32 1.82
N ASP A 163 -13.93 3.04 2.30
CA ASP A 163 -13.53 3.06 3.72
C ASP A 163 -13.20 4.50 4.19
N THR A 164 -14.18 5.21 4.74
CA THR A 164 -14.03 6.60 5.23
C THR A 164 -13.61 6.69 6.70
N SER A 165 -12.94 5.65 7.22
CA SER A 165 -12.40 5.65 8.57
C SER A 165 -11.47 6.84 8.82
N ARG A 166 -11.46 7.38 10.06
CA ARG A 166 -10.57 8.48 10.46
C ARG A 166 -9.08 8.20 10.21
N PHE A 167 -8.69 6.92 10.16
CA PHE A 167 -7.30 6.52 9.91
C PHE A 167 -6.88 6.75 8.44
N ASN A 168 -7.86 6.85 7.54
CA ASN A 168 -7.64 7.09 6.11
C ASN A 168 -7.63 8.58 5.75
N PHE A 169 -7.87 9.47 6.71
CA PHE A 169 -7.71 10.92 6.55
C PHE A 169 -6.48 11.39 7.32
N LEU A 170 -5.55 12.02 6.61
CA LEU A 170 -4.38 12.68 7.16
C LEU A 170 -4.56 14.19 7.12
N LEU A 171 -4.65 14.83 8.27
CA LEU A 171 -4.80 16.26 8.40
C LEU A 171 -3.42 16.92 8.42
N THR A 172 -3.22 17.82 7.46
CA THR A 172 -2.10 18.75 7.40
C THR A 172 -2.53 20.11 7.97
N ASP A 173 -1.61 21.07 8.03
CA ASP A 173 -1.92 22.44 8.47
C ASP A 173 -2.92 23.18 7.56
N SER A 174 -3.18 22.65 6.36
CA SER A 174 -3.86 23.38 5.28
C SER A 174 -5.05 22.64 4.67
N TRP A 175 -5.05 21.30 4.67
CA TRP A 175 -6.14 20.48 4.13
C TRP A 175 -6.08 19.03 4.65
N ALA A 176 -7.16 18.27 4.41
CA ALA A 176 -7.18 16.83 4.64
C ALA A 176 -6.70 16.08 3.37
N VAL A 177 -5.89 15.05 3.58
CA VAL A 177 -5.40 14.15 2.52
C VAL A 177 -6.00 12.78 2.76
N LEU A 178 -6.69 12.25 1.76
CA LEU A 178 -7.29 10.92 1.81
C LEU A 178 -6.28 9.86 1.31
N ILE A 179 -6.21 8.73 2.01
CA ILE A 179 -5.28 7.64 1.73
C ILE A 179 -6.01 6.29 1.75
N ASP A 180 -5.32 5.24 1.30
CA ASP A 180 -5.80 3.85 1.31
C ASP A 180 -7.01 3.59 0.40
N TYR A 181 -6.79 3.72 -0.91
CA TYR A 181 -7.82 3.58 -1.94
C TYR A 181 -8.03 2.13 -2.41
N ASP A 182 -7.67 1.13 -1.62
CA ASP A 182 -7.75 -0.29 -2.03
C ASP A 182 -9.20 -0.79 -2.22
N THR A 183 -10.16 -0.14 -1.55
CA THR A 183 -11.61 -0.35 -1.67
C THR A 183 -12.30 0.62 -2.62
N ALA A 184 -11.55 1.56 -3.21
CA ALA A 184 -12.12 2.60 -4.06
C ALA A 184 -12.64 2.04 -5.38
N GLN A 185 -13.77 2.57 -5.83
CA GLN A 185 -14.47 2.11 -7.03
C GLN A 185 -15.10 3.29 -7.78
N LYS A 186 -15.13 3.20 -9.12
CA LYS A 186 -15.98 4.10 -9.92
C LYS A 186 -17.44 3.86 -9.58
N CYS A 187 -18.18 4.95 -9.37
CA CYS A 187 -19.55 4.92 -8.89
C CYS A 187 -20.34 6.05 -9.56
N ASP A 188 -21.34 5.66 -10.36
CA ASP A 188 -22.29 6.58 -11.00
C ASP A 188 -23.60 6.71 -10.19
N ASP A 189 -23.73 5.97 -9.09
CA ASP A 189 -24.91 6.04 -8.20
C ASP A 189 -24.73 7.17 -7.18
N HIS A 190 -25.39 8.28 -7.44
CA HIS A 190 -25.37 9.44 -6.55
C HIS A 190 -25.88 9.13 -5.14
N ASN A 191 -26.83 8.20 -4.96
CA ASN A 191 -27.32 7.86 -3.63
C ASN A 191 -26.23 7.19 -2.81
N VAL A 192 -25.46 6.29 -3.42
CA VAL A 192 -24.35 5.59 -2.77
C VAL A 192 -23.24 6.56 -2.35
N LEU A 193 -22.95 7.57 -3.18
CA LEU A 193 -21.99 8.62 -2.83
C LEU A 193 -22.50 9.51 -1.70
N CYS A 194 -23.77 9.94 -1.76
CA CYS A 194 -24.41 10.69 -0.69
C CYS A 194 -24.41 9.91 0.63
N GLU A 195 -24.73 8.63 0.63
CA GLU A 195 -24.70 7.77 1.82
C GLU A 195 -23.29 7.69 2.45
N GLU A 196 -22.24 7.57 1.62
CA GLU A 196 -20.86 7.57 2.10
C GLU A 196 -20.46 8.91 2.73
N LEU A 197 -20.95 10.02 2.17
CA LEU A 197 -20.69 11.36 2.67
C LEU A 197 -21.48 11.67 3.96
N ASP A 198 -22.75 11.29 4.02
CA ASP A 198 -23.63 11.45 5.17
C ASP A 198 -23.12 10.63 6.38
N GLY A 199 -22.56 9.45 6.13
CA GLY A 199 -21.95 8.59 7.15
C GLY A 199 -20.59 9.08 7.68
N LEU A 200 -19.99 10.12 7.09
CA LEU A 200 -18.62 10.53 7.41
C LEU A 200 -18.44 10.91 8.89
N ALA A 201 -19.39 11.65 9.47
CA ALA A 201 -19.31 12.06 10.87
C ALA A 201 -19.28 10.85 11.83
N GLU A 202 -20.06 9.81 11.54
CA GLU A 202 -20.06 8.56 12.31
C GLU A 202 -18.74 7.79 12.12
N SER A 203 -18.24 7.71 10.89
CA SER A 203 -16.94 7.08 10.59
C SER A 203 -15.78 7.75 11.33
N LEU A 204 -15.78 9.09 11.43
CA LEU A 204 -14.75 9.84 12.15
C LEU A 204 -14.85 9.68 13.68
N ALA A 205 -16.08 9.62 14.21
CA ALA A 205 -16.33 9.43 15.64
C ALA A 205 -16.13 7.97 16.10
N SER A 206 -16.10 7.02 15.17
CA SER A 206 -16.02 5.59 15.47
C SER A 206 -14.81 5.25 16.35
N THR A 207 -15.06 4.48 17.41
CA THR A 207 -14.01 3.89 18.26
C THR A 207 -13.51 2.56 17.71
N SER A 208 -14.07 2.08 16.59
CA SER A 208 -13.63 0.86 15.96
C SER A 208 -12.21 1.01 15.40
N ASN A 209 -11.38 -0.02 15.55
CA ASN A 209 -10.05 -0.06 14.94
C ASN A 209 -10.08 -0.42 13.45
N ARG A 210 -11.24 -0.32 12.77
CA ARG A 210 -11.34 -0.51 11.32
C ARG A 210 -10.49 0.57 10.61
N GLY A 211 -9.60 0.15 9.72
CA GLY A 211 -8.58 0.99 9.07
C GLY A 211 -7.31 1.25 9.88
N GLY A 212 -7.36 1.22 11.23
CA GLY A 212 -6.20 1.55 12.09
C GLY A 212 -5.29 0.36 12.45
N GLY A 213 -5.75 -0.87 12.20
CA GLY A 213 -5.05 -2.09 12.56
C GLY A 213 -4.86 -3.01 11.38
N GLY A 214 -3.81 -2.79 10.58
CA GLY A 214 -3.34 -3.75 9.58
C GLY A 214 -2.85 -5.05 10.22
N LEU A 215 -3.79 -5.93 10.58
CA LEU A 215 -3.66 -7.38 10.46
C LEU A 215 -4.69 -7.74 9.38
N LEU A 216 -4.28 -7.86 8.14
CA LEU A 216 -3.61 -9.06 7.62
C LEU A 216 -2.63 -8.70 6.52
#